data_AF-A0A1S6K8N1-F1
#
_entry.id   AF-A0A1S6K8N1-F1
#
_cell.length_a   1.000
_cell.length_b   1.000
_cell.length_c   1.000
_cell.angle_alpha   90.00
_cell.angle_beta   90.00
_cell.angle_gamma   90.00
#
_symmetry.space_group_name_H-M   'P 1'
#
loop_
_entity.id
_entity.type
_entity.pdbx_description
1 polymer ?
#
loop_
_entity_poly.entity_id
_entity_poly.type
_entity_poly.pdbx_seq_one_letter_code
_entity_poly.pdbx_strand_id
1 'polypeptide(L)'
;SIVCDDGRKINGSLIVDASGYASDIIEYDKPRNHGYQVAHGILAEVDNHPFDLDKMMLMDWRDSHLGNEPYLRVKNTKEPTFLYAMPFDRNLVFLEETSLVSRPMLSYMEVKRRMVARLRHLGIKVRSVLEEEKCVITMGGPLP
;
A
#
# COMPACT_ATOMS: atom_id res chain seq x y z
N SER A 1 -28.67 -20.83 5.09
CA SER A 1 -27.74 -21.27 6.14
C SER A 1 -26.32 -21.19 5.59
N ILE A 2 -25.34 -20.81 6.41
CA ILE A 2 -23.91 -20.88 6.06
C ILE A 2 -23.25 -22.01 6.84
N VAL A 3 -22.16 -22.56 6.28
CA VAL A 3 -21.31 -23.56 6.95
C VAL A 3 -19.98 -22.89 7.26
N CYS A 4 -19.61 -22.86 8.53
CA CYS A 4 -18.31 -22.36 8.98
C CYS A 4 -17.21 -23.39 8.66
N ASP A 5 -15.96 -22.93 8.66
CA ASP A 5 -14.76 -23.76 8.50
C ASP A 5 -14.65 -24.90 9.54
N ASP A 6 -15.13 -24.66 10.75
CA ASP A 6 -15.26 -25.66 11.82
C ASP A 6 -16.46 -26.61 11.69
N GLY A 7 -17.21 -26.51 10.59
CA GLY A 7 -18.36 -27.35 10.27
C GLY A 7 -19.67 -26.93 10.94
N ARG A 8 -19.68 -25.87 11.77
CA ARG A 8 -20.92 -25.34 12.35
C ARG A 8 -21.85 -24.80 11.26
N LYS A 9 -23.14 -25.08 11.40
CA LYS A 9 -24.19 -24.54 10.53
C LYS A 9 -24.92 -23.41 11.23
N ILE A 10 -24.89 -22.23 10.64
CA ILE A 10 -25.62 -21.06 11.14
C ILE A 10 -26.81 -20.80 10.22
N ASN A 11 -28.01 -20.78 10.81
CA ASN A 11 -29.25 -20.46 10.12
C ASN A 11 -29.55 -18.96 10.28
N GLY A 12 -29.95 -18.31 9.20
CA GLY A 12 -30.32 -16.90 9.19
C GLY A 12 -31.25 -16.60 8.02
N SER A 13 -32.06 -15.56 8.16
CA SER A 13 -32.99 -15.09 7.13
C SER A 13 -32.30 -14.20 6.08
N LEU A 14 -31.16 -13.61 6.42
CA LEU A 14 -30.32 -12.78 5.54
C LEU A 14 -28.85 -13.05 5.87
N ILE A 15 -28.00 -13.09 4.84
CA ILE A 15 -26.55 -13.20 4.95
C ILE A 15 -25.97 -11.98 4.22
N VAL A 16 -25.11 -11.22 4.89
CA VAL A 16 -24.36 -10.11 4.29
C VAL A 16 -22.89 -10.49 4.29
N ASP A 17 -22.31 -10.61 3.10
CA ASP A 17 -20.89 -10.86 2.96
C ASP A 17 -20.09 -9.55 2.96
N ALA A 18 -19.21 -9.42 3.96
CA ALA A 18 -18.33 -8.27 4.15
C ALA A 18 -16.85 -8.65 4.04
N SER A 19 -16.53 -9.77 3.36
CA SER A 19 -15.17 -10.26 3.14
C SER A 19 -14.38 -9.46 2.09
N GLY A 20 -15.01 -8.49 1.43
CA GLY A 20 -14.37 -7.63 0.43
C GLY A 20 -13.93 -8.41 -0.82
N TYR A 21 -12.69 -8.22 -1.26
CA TYR A 21 -12.18 -8.90 -2.47
C TYR A 21 -12.00 -10.42 -2.30
N ALA A 22 -11.95 -10.90 -1.05
CA ALA A 22 -11.74 -12.30 -0.69
C ALA A 22 -13.04 -13.11 -0.58
N SER A 23 -14.13 -12.59 -1.13
CA SER A 23 -15.41 -13.30 -1.15
C SER A 23 -15.35 -14.58 -1.98
N ASP A 24 -15.63 -15.69 -1.32
CA ASP A 24 -15.75 -17.02 -1.93
C ASP A 24 -17.15 -17.29 -2.52
N ILE A 25 -18.12 -16.41 -2.28
CA ILE A 25 -19.50 -16.57 -2.78
C ILE A 25 -19.78 -15.73 -4.03
N ILE A 26 -18.83 -14.90 -4.47
CA ILE A 26 -18.93 -14.11 -5.69
C ILE A 26 -18.42 -14.93 -6.87
N GLU A 27 -19.30 -15.16 -7.85
CA GLU A 27 -18.96 -15.77 -9.14
C GLU A 27 -18.68 -14.68 -10.18
N TYR A 28 -17.84 -14.99 -11.18
CA TYR A 28 -17.50 -14.07 -12.27
C TYR A 28 -17.71 -14.75 -13.63
N ASP A 29 -18.30 -14.02 -14.59
CA ASP A 29 -18.59 -14.52 -15.94
C ASP A 29 -17.33 -14.69 -16.82
N LYS A 30 -16.21 -14.06 -16.44
CA LYS A 30 -14.96 -13.98 -17.21
C LYS A 30 -13.74 -14.24 -16.34
N PRO A 31 -12.64 -14.75 -16.95
CA PRO A 31 -11.35 -14.87 -16.25
C PRO A 31 -10.88 -13.52 -15.69
N ARG A 32 -10.41 -13.52 -14.43
CA ARG A 32 -9.95 -12.31 -13.75
C ARG A 32 -8.55 -11.90 -14.26
N ASN A 33 -8.47 -10.84 -15.06
CA ASN A 33 -7.21 -10.17 -15.41
C ASN A 33 -6.99 -8.91 -14.56
N HIS A 34 -6.87 -9.10 -13.25
CA HIS A 34 -6.73 -7.99 -12.31
C HIS A 34 -5.30 -7.41 -12.35
N GLY A 35 -5.20 -6.13 -12.05
CA GLY A 35 -3.92 -5.51 -11.69
C GLY A 35 -3.70 -5.61 -10.19
N TYR A 36 -2.52 -5.21 -9.73
CA TYR A 36 -2.19 -5.22 -8.32
C TYR A 36 -1.72 -3.84 -7.89
N GLN A 37 -2.35 -3.29 -6.86
CA GLN A 37 -1.78 -2.20 -6.07
C GLN A 37 -0.97 -2.84 -4.94
N VAL A 38 0.24 -2.35 -4.70
CA VAL A 38 1.11 -2.85 -3.62
C VAL A 38 1.62 -1.65 -2.83
N ALA A 39 1.50 -1.72 -1.51
CA ALA A 39 1.96 -0.67 -0.61
C ALA A 39 2.83 -1.21 0.52
N HIS A 40 3.78 -0.38 0.94
CA HIS A 40 4.54 -0.56 2.17
C HIS A 40 4.35 0.68 3.04
N GLY A 41 3.65 0.49 4.16
CA GLY A 41 3.36 1.52 5.15
C GLY A 41 4.17 1.33 6.44
N ILE A 42 4.55 2.42 7.09
CA ILE A 42 5.04 2.42 8.47
C ILE A 42 4.43 3.58 9.25
N LEU A 43 4.08 3.34 10.51
CA LEU A 43 3.97 4.39 11.52
C LEU A 43 5.27 4.42 12.29
N ALA A 44 5.97 5.55 12.28
CA ALA A 44 7.32 5.64 12.80
C ALA A 44 7.56 6.89 13.63
N GLU A 45 8.34 6.71 14.70
CA GLU A 45 9.00 7.83 15.35
C GLU A 45 10.28 8.18 14.58
N VAL A 46 10.46 9.45 14.28
CA VAL A 46 11.59 9.97 13.49
C VAL A 46 12.27 11.10 14.27
N ASP A 47 13.48 11.48 13.88
CA ASP A 47 14.15 12.66 14.47
C ASP A 47 13.35 13.94 14.15
N ASN A 48 12.98 14.10 12.87
CA ASN A 48 12.11 15.15 12.35
C ASN A 48 11.64 14.73 10.93
N HIS A 49 10.55 15.33 10.44
CA HIS A 49 10.13 15.22 9.04
C HIS A 49 9.84 16.59 8.41
N PRO A 50 9.85 16.71 7.06
CA PRO A 50 9.61 17.98 6.38
C PRO A 50 8.12 18.31 6.14
N PHE A 51 7.20 17.42 6.51
CA PHE A 51 5.76 17.60 6.26
C PHE A 51 5.09 18.57 7.27
N ASP A 52 4.11 19.33 6.79
CA ASP A 52 3.29 20.22 7.63
C ASP A 52 2.31 19.41 8.49
N LEU A 53 2.20 19.73 9.79
CA LEU A 53 1.38 18.98 10.74
C LEU A 53 -0.14 19.08 10.49
N ASP A 54 -0.58 20.11 9.77
CA ASP A 54 -1.98 20.38 9.45
C ASP A 54 -2.40 19.83 8.08
N LYS A 55 -1.53 19.03 7.42
CA LYS A 55 -1.76 18.52 6.07
C LYS A 55 -1.38 17.06 5.95
N MET A 56 -2.19 16.33 5.20
CA MET A 56 -1.81 15.03 4.67
C MET A 56 -1.27 15.21 3.24
N MET A 57 -0.14 14.59 2.94
CA MET A 57 0.36 14.45 1.59
C MET A 57 -0.33 13.27 0.92
N LEU A 58 -1.17 13.56 -0.08
CA LEU A 58 -1.87 12.56 -0.86
C LEU A 58 -1.16 12.31 -2.20
N MET A 59 -0.72 11.06 -2.44
CA MET A 59 -0.14 10.60 -3.70
C MET A 59 1.01 11.47 -4.25
N ASP A 60 2.12 11.58 -3.51
CA ASP A 60 3.31 12.29 -4.01
C ASP A 60 4.11 11.46 -5.01
N TRP A 61 3.91 11.77 -6.30
CA TRP A 61 4.59 11.15 -7.44
C TRP A 61 5.97 11.73 -7.76
N ARG A 62 6.42 12.78 -7.06
CA ARG A 62 7.72 13.40 -7.37
C ARG A 62 8.85 12.40 -7.17
N ASP A 63 9.81 12.41 -8.09
CA ASP A 63 10.87 11.42 -8.19
C ASP A 63 12.28 12.02 -7.97
N SER A 64 12.37 13.24 -7.44
CA SER A 64 13.64 13.92 -7.13
C SER A 64 14.60 13.09 -6.26
N HIS A 65 14.03 12.23 -5.41
CA HIS A 65 14.79 11.30 -4.57
C HIS A 65 15.63 10.28 -5.35
N LEU A 66 15.25 10.00 -6.60
CA LEU A 66 16.03 9.14 -7.50
C LEU A 66 17.28 9.84 -8.04
N GLY A 67 17.44 11.15 -7.79
CA GLY A 67 18.67 11.91 -7.98
C GLY A 67 19.89 11.16 -7.44
N ASN A 68 19.77 10.69 -6.20
CA ASN A 68 20.83 10.03 -5.44
C ASN A 68 20.92 8.51 -5.69
N GLU A 69 19.94 7.92 -6.39
CA GLU A 69 19.84 6.47 -6.60
C GLU A 69 19.61 6.12 -8.08
N PRO A 70 20.61 6.33 -8.97
CA PRO A 70 20.42 6.21 -10.43
C PRO A 70 19.91 4.82 -10.89
N TYR A 71 20.26 3.76 -10.16
CA TYR A 71 19.82 2.39 -10.48
C TYR A 71 18.31 2.17 -10.31
N LEU A 72 17.61 3.00 -9.52
CA LEU A 72 16.16 2.93 -9.36
C LEU A 72 15.40 3.63 -10.50
N ARG A 73 16.03 4.59 -11.20
CA ARG A 73 15.37 5.42 -12.22
C ARG A 73 14.74 4.62 -13.35
N VAL A 74 15.50 3.66 -13.90
CA VAL A 74 15.04 2.85 -15.06
C VAL A 74 13.75 2.09 -14.74
N LYS A 75 13.64 1.56 -13.52
CA LYS A 75 12.43 0.86 -13.07
C LYS A 75 11.31 1.84 -12.74
N ASN A 76 11.62 2.96 -12.08
CA ASN A 76 10.61 3.97 -11.73
C ASN A 76 9.93 4.59 -12.96
N THR A 77 10.66 4.77 -14.07
CA THR A 77 10.07 5.27 -15.33
C THR A 77 9.01 4.34 -15.89
N LYS A 78 9.13 3.02 -15.67
CA LYS A 78 8.16 2.02 -16.17
C LYS A 78 7.01 1.81 -15.19
N GLU A 79 7.34 1.72 -13.91
CA GLU A 79 6.43 1.34 -12.83
C GLU A 79 6.64 2.32 -11.67
N PRO A 80 6.14 3.56 -11.76
CA PRO A 80 6.36 4.57 -10.72
C PRO A 80 5.62 4.22 -9.43
N THR A 81 6.16 4.71 -8.32
CA THR A 81 5.50 4.67 -7.00
C THR A 81 5.29 6.09 -6.49
N PHE A 82 4.36 6.23 -5.56
CA PHE A 82 4.06 7.50 -4.88
C PHE A 82 4.08 7.32 -3.37
N LEU A 83 4.23 8.42 -2.64
CA LEU A 83 4.21 8.45 -1.18
C LEU A 83 2.90 9.04 -0.65
N TYR A 84 2.31 8.41 0.35
CA TYR A 84 1.46 9.08 1.35
C TYR A 84 2.29 9.46 2.57
N ALA A 85 2.07 10.65 3.10
CA ALA A 85 2.64 11.07 4.38
C ALA A 85 1.58 11.76 5.22
N MET A 86 1.38 11.26 6.44
CA MET A 86 0.45 11.81 7.41
C MET A 86 1.18 12.04 8.73
N PRO A 87 1.65 13.27 8.99
CA PRO A 87 2.29 13.60 10.25
C PRO A 87 1.26 13.71 11.38
N PHE A 88 1.57 13.10 12.52
CA PHE A 88 0.78 13.18 13.75
C PHE A 88 1.41 14.16 14.75
N ASP A 89 2.74 14.25 14.75
CA ASP A 89 3.53 15.23 15.48
C ASP A 89 4.88 15.42 14.74
N ARG A 90 5.70 16.40 15.13
CA ARG A 90 7.01 16.72 14.52
C ARG A 90 7.94 15.52 14.38
N ASN A 91 7.75 14.53 15.24
CA ASN A 91 8.59 13.35 15.36
C ASN A 91 7.81 12.03 15.23
N LEU A 92 6.52 12.07 14.84
CA LEU A 92 5.66 10.90 14.66
C LEU A 92 4.89 11.04 13.35
N VAL A 93 5.11 10.12 12.41
CA VAL A 93 4.56 10.22 11.05
C VAL A 93 4.20 8.86 10.50
N PHE A 94 3.05 8.76 9.84
CA PHE A 94 2.71 7.65 8.98
C PHE A 94 3.21 7.92 7.55
N LEU A 95 3.85 6.93 6.96
CA LEU A 95 4.45 7.01 5.63
C LEU A 95 4.10 5.75 4.86
N GLU A 96 3.65 5.87 3.63
CA GLU A 96 3.33 4.71 2.79
C GLU A 96 3.76 4.92 1.34
N GLU A 97 4.72 4.12 0.88
CA GLU A 97 5.08 4.09 -0.54
C GLU A 97 4.21 3.05 -1.26
N THR A 98 3.58 3.45 -2.36
CA THR A 98 2.58 2.65 -3.07
C THR A 98 2.83 2.60 -4.57
N SER A 99 2.70 1.42 -5.15
CA SER A 99 2.55 1.21 -6.60
C SER A 99 1.07 1.17 -6.93
N LEU A 100 0.56 2.14 -7.72
CA LEU A 100 -0.87 2.32 -8.00
C LEU A 100 -1.52 1.08 -8.60
N VAL A 101 -1.03 0.62 -9.75
CA VAL A 101 -1.50 -0.59 -10.39
C VAL A 101 -0.40 -1.09 -11.32
N SER A 102 -0.02 -2.35 -11.17
CA SER A 102 0.94 -2.99 -12.07
C SER A 102 0.46 -4.36 -12.52
N ARG A 103 0.91 -4.75 -13.71
CA ARG A 103 0.70 -6.06 -14.33
C ARG A 103 1.99 -6.45 -15.05
N PRO A 104 2.81 -7.37 -14.51
CA PRO A 104 2.63 -8.14 -13.28
C PRO A 104 2.76 -7.30 -11.99
N MET A 105 2.46 -7.90 -10.83
CA MET A 105 2.59 -7.25 -9.52
C MET A 105 4.04 -6.79 -9.25
N LEU A 106 4.21 -5.53 -8.84
CA LEU A 106 5.51 -5.02 -8.41
C LEU A 106 5.93 -5.72 -7.11
N SER A 107 7.20 -6.11 -7.03
CA SER A 107 7.72 -6.75 -5.81
C SER A 107 7.59 -5.82 -4.61
N TYR A 108 7.04 -6.33 -3.50
CA TYR A 108 6.99 -5.61 -2.22
C TYR A 108 8.38 -5.09 -1.80
N MET A 109 9.44 -5.87 -2.01
CA MET A 109 10.80 -5.44 -1.68
C MET A 109 11.29 -4.28 -2.53
N GLU A 110 10.81 -4.14 -3.76
CA GLU A 110 11.10 -2.98 -4.60
C GLU A 110 10.42 -1.73 -4.03
N VAL A 111 9.14 -1.81 -3.66
CA VAL A 111 8.39 -0.72 -3.02
C VAL A 111 9.10 -0.26 -1.73
N LYS A 112 9.48 -1.21 -0.87
CA LYS A 112 10.21 -0.92 0.37
C LYS A 112 11.55 -0.24 0.12
N ARG A 113 12.34 -0.67 -0.87
CA ARG A 113 13.61 -0.02 -1.23
C ARG A 113 13.42 1.42 -1.70
N ARG A 114 12.36 1.67 -2.48
CA ARG A 114 12.04 3.03 -2.96
C ARG A 114 11.62 3.94 -1.83
N MET A 115 10.82 3.44 -0.88
CA MET A 115 10.51 4.17 0.35
C MET A 115 11.79 4.55 1.09
N VAL A 116 12.71 3.61 1.33
CA VAL A 116 13.99 3.88 2.00
C VAL A 116 14.82 4.95 1.28
N ALA A 117 14.91 4.89 -0.06
CA ALA A 117 15.57 5.91 -0.86
C ALA A 117 14.92 7.29 -0.69
N ARG A 118 13.58 7.35 -0.68
CA ARG A 118 12.84 8.59 -0.46
C ARG A 118 13.06 9.16 0.94
N LEU A 119 12.99 8.34 1.99
CA LEU A 119 13.22 8.79 3.37
C LEU A 119 14.63 9.36 3.53
N ARG A 120 15.64 8.70 2.94
CA ARG A 120 17.02 9.19 2.92
C ARG A 120 17.13 10.55 2.24
N HIS A 121 16.49 10.72 1.08
CA HIS A 121 16.48 11.98 0.35
C HIS A 121 15.79 13.12 1.12
N LEU A 122 14.70 12.80 1.83
CA LEU A 122 13.97 13.76 2.67
C LEU A 122 14.67 14.03 4.02
N GLY A 123 15.79 13.37 4.31
CA GLY A 123 16.50 13.50 5.58
C GLY A 123 15.74 12.90 6.77
N ILE A 124 14.74 12.06 6.53
CA ILE A 124 13.93 11.43 7.58
C ILE A 124 14.74 10.27 8.16
N LYS A 125 15.10 10.39 9.43
CA LYS A 125 15.79 9.35 10.21
C LYS A 125 14.80 8.66 11.13
N VAL A 126 14.53 7.39 10.85
CA VAL A 126 13.63 6.55 11.66
C VAL A 126 14.35 6.12 12.93
N ARG A 127 13.75 6.42 14.08
CA ARG A 127 14.21 5.99 15.41
C ARG A 127 13.57 4.65 15.79
N SER A 128 12.26 4.54 15.59
CA SER A 128 11.49 3.33 15.87
C SER A 128 10.34 3.19 14.86
N VAL A 129 9.96 1.95 14.55
CA VAL A 129 8.74 1.65 13.78
C VAL A 129 7.75 1.08 14.77
N LEU A 130 6.62 1.78 14.94
CA LEU A 130 5.55 1.37 15.85
C LEU A 130 4.65 0.34 15.17
N GLU A 131 4.36 0.54 13.88
CA GLU A 131 3.55 -0.35 13.06
C GLU A 131 4.14 -0.49 11.65
N GLU A 132 4.08 -1.69 11.06
CA GLU A 132 4.43 -1.97 9.67
C GLU A 132 3.22 -2.54 8.94
N GLU A 133 2.86 -1.94 7.81
CA GLU A 133 1.78 -2.39 6.95
C GLU A 133 2.32 -2.90 5.60
N LYS A 134 1.75 -4.03 5.16
CA LYS A 134 2.00 -4.64 3.85
C LYS A 134 0.67 -4.90 3.20
N CYS A 135 0.36 -4.13 2.15
CA CYS A 135 -0.94 -4.20 1.50
C CYS A 135 -0.80 -4.63 0.05
N VAL A 136 -1.67 -5.55 -0.38
CA VAL A 136 -1.86 -5.92 -1.79
C VAL A 136 -3.35 -5.86 -2.07
N ILE A 137 -3.74 -5.02 -3.03
CA ILE A 137 -5.13 -4.85 -3.44
C ILE A 137 -5.25 -5.31 -4.89
N THR A 138 -6.19 -6.22 -5.14
CA THR A 138 -6.53 -6.61 -6.51
C THR A 138 -7.39 -5.52 -7.14
N MET A 139 -6.92 -4.98 -8.27
CA MET A 139 -7.51 -3.80 -8.91
C MET A 139 -8.12 -4.15 -10.28
N GLY A 140 -9.37 -3.73 -10.47
CA GLY A 140 -10.14 -4.00 -11.69
C GLY A 140 -10.48 -5.48 -11.88
N GLY A 141 -10.90 -5.83 -13.09
CA GLY A 141 -11.47 -7.14 -13.41
C GLY A 141 -12.93 -7.02 -13.85
N PRO A 142 -13.56 -8.13 -14.25
CA PRO A 142 -14.98 -8.15 -14.55
C PRO A 142 -15.80 -7.80 -13.30
N LEU A 143 -16.97 -7.21 -13.51
CA LEU A 143 -17.97 -7.12 -12.45
C LEU A 143 -18.49 -8.54 -12.13
N PRO A 144 -18.85 -8.81 -10.88
CA PRO A 144 -19.64 -9.99 -10.52
C PRO A 144 -20.90 -10.15 -11.38
#